data_AF-A0A4R2R361-F1
#
_entry.id   AF-A0A4R2R361-F1
#
_cell.length_a   1.000
_cell.length_b   1.000
_cell.length_c   1.000
_cell.angle_alpha   90.00
_cell.angle_beta   90.00
_cell.angle_gamma   90.00
#
_symmetry.space_group_name_H-M   'P 1'
#
loop_
_entity.id
_entity.type
_entity.pdbx_description
1 polymer ?
#
loop_
_entity_poly.entity_id
_entity_poly.type
_entity_poly.pdbx_seq_one_letter_code
_entity_poly.pdbx_strand_id
1 'polypeptide(L)'
;MLFQMCYGPELESIYEVVRRSPDCTLDDLQMKFQYAEEGDIRSLIEGAVTVLTDLGLVYDREGKFCSQGDAWDVIDVLLRLRRVGNESEEATFDHVFSHMYYELFVKSNTMFIKNLHHQTNQRFPDTLVGKEKVNAWKRMMEFFGVGHRVYSGFYALPQLRLMERFIERSGEWSGPLHQYCQEQIHPVLPCVHNGDVFRGVIYGLSFLDKQGVIRLTRKQDLPYSSYGPQHQWNWIEVGEG
;
A
#
# COMPACT_ATOMS: atom_id res chain seq x y z
N MET A 1 3.92 -3.58 -16.54
CA MET A 1 4.10 -4.67 -15.55
C MET A 1 4.59 -4.04 -14.25
N LEU A 2 3.68 -3.90 -13.29
CA LEU A 2 4.02 -3.49 -11.95
C LEU A 2 4.98 -4.55 -11.39
N PHE A 3 5.98 -4.15 -10.60
CA PHE A 3 6.91 -5.07 -9.94
C PHE A 3 7.97 -5.75 -10.85
N GLN A 4 8.61 -4.96 -11.73
CA GLN A 4 10.04 -5.19 -12.05
C GLN A 4 10.90 -4.89 -10.80
N MET A 5 12.20 -5.22 -10.76
CA MET A 5 13.06 -5.18 -9.57
C MET A 5 13.32 -3.77 -8.98
N CYS A 6 12.26 -3.01 -8.78
CA CYS A 6 12.26 -1.63 -8.33
C CYS A 6 11.83 -1.62 -6.87
N TYR A 7 12.46 -0.72 -6.14
CA TYR A 7 12.32 -0.56 -4.71
C TYR A 7 11.46 0.68 -4.46
N GLY A 8 10.75 0.71 -3.33
CA GLY A 8 9.82 1.79 -3.01
C GLY A 8 10.43 3.20 -3.02
N PRO A 9 11.55 3.45 -2.30
CA PRO A 9 12.19 4.77 -2.28
C PRO A 9 12.63 5.29 -3.65
N GLU A 10 13.01 4.38 -4.54
CA GLU A 10 13.46 4.68 -5.89
C GLU A 10 12.29 5.15 -6.76
N LEU A 11 11.08 4.60 -6.57
CA LEU A 11 9.87 5.09 -7.23
C LEU A 11 9.56 6.53 -6.83
N GLU A 12 9.57 6.84 -5.54
CA GLU A 12 9.35 8.20 -5.04
C GLU A 12 10.42 9.16 -5.56
N SER A 13 11.69 8.76 -5.50
CA SER A 13 12.81 9.59 -5.93
C SER A 13 12.76 9.91 -7.42
N ILE A 14 12.50 8.90 -8.27
CA ILE A 14 12.37 9.09 -9.71
C ILE A 14 11.15 9.95 -10.03
N TYR A 15 10.00 9.69 -9.39
CA TYR A 15 8.81 10.51 -9.56
C TYR A 15 9.08 11.99 -9.22
N GLU A 16 9.73 12.26 -8.09
CA GLU A 16 10.05 13.63 -7.68
C GLU A 16 11.03 14.32 -8.63
N VAL A 17 11.92 13.58 -9.29
CA VAL A 17 12.76 14.12 -10.37
C VAL A 17 11.92 14.49 -11.58
N VAL A 18 11.09 13.57 -12.09
CA VAL A 18 10.21 13.83 -13.24
C VAL A 18 9.27 15.00 -12.96
N ARG A 19 8.77 15.11 -11.74
CA ARG A 19 7.88 16.20 -11.30
C ARG A 19 8.56 17.56 -11.27
N ARG A 20 9.81 17.63 -10.80
CA ARG A 20 10.58 18.88 -10.68
C ARG A 20 11.27 19.27 -11.98
N SER A 21 11.51 18.31 -12.86
CA SER A 21 12.20 18.48 -14.14
C SER A 21 11.40 17.76 -15.22
N PRO A 22 10.25 18.32 -15.65
CA PRO A 22 9.46 17.74 -16.72
C PRO A 22 10.27 17.69 -18.01
N ASP A 23 9.84 16.83 -18.94
CA ASP A 23 10.50 16.55 -20.21
C ASP A 23 11.87 15.86 -20.09
N CYS A 24 12.20 15.26 -18.95
CA CYS A 24 13.42 14.48 -18.79
C CYS A 24 13.33 13.14 -19.54
N THR A 25 14.45 12.72 -20.13
CA THR A 25 14.57 11.45 -20.85
C THR A 25 15.02 10.33 -19.92
N LEU A 26 14.99 9.09 -20.43
CA LEU A 26 15.56 7.95 -19.71
C LEU A 26 17.06 8.13 -19.44
N ASP A 27 17.79 8.68 -20.40
CA ASP A 27 19.24 8.92 -20.26
C ASP A 27 19.51 9.99 -19.20
N ASP A 28 18.66 11.03 -19.08
CA ASP A 28 18.76 12.03 -18.01
C ASP A 28 18.56 11.41 -16.62
N LEU A 29 17.56 10.52 -16.50
CA LEU A 29 17.30 9.79 -15.25
C LEU A 29 18.46 8.85 -14.92
N GLN A 30 18.96 8.09 -15.90
CA GLN A 30 20.11 7.22 -15.72
C GLN A 30 21.32 8.01 -15.22
N MET A 31 21.69 9.10 -15.90
CA MET A 31 22.82 9.94 -15.52
C MET A 31 22.68 10.50 -14.10
N LYS A 32 21.46 10.82 -13.67
CA LYS A 32 21.20 11.36 -12.33
C LYS A 32 21.30 10.33 -11.21
N PHE A 33 20.85 9.11 -11.45
CA PHE A 33 20.80 8.05 -10.43
C PHE A 33 22.01 7.11 -10.46
N GLN A 34 22.80 7.13 -11.53
CA GLN A 34 24.02 6.34 -11.66
C GLN A 34 25.16 7.01 -10.87
N TYR A 35 25.51 6.40 -9.74
CA TYR A 35 26.54 6.94 -8.84
C TYR A 35 27.98 6.65 -9.32
N ALA A 36 28.19 5.58 -10.07
CA ALA A 36 29.50 5.19 -10.60
C ALA A 36 29.39 4.81 -12.08
N GLU A 37 30.48 4.99 -12.84
CA GLU A 37 30.55 4.54 -14.24
C GLU A 37 30.47 3.01 -14.37
N GLU A 38 30.83 2.30 -13.30
CA GLU A 38 30.77 0.85 -13.22
C GLU A 38 29.36 0.36 -12.87
N GLY A 39 28.79 -0.45 -13.77
CA GLY A 39 27.44 -1.01 -13.64
C GLY A 39 26.39 -0.24 -14.44
N ASP A 40 25.42 -0.98 -14.98
CA ASP A 40 24.31 -0.40 -15.75
C ASP A 40 23.01 -0.52 -14.97
N ILE A 41 22.47 0.62 -14.53
CA ILE A 41 21.20 0.71 -13.80
C ILE A 41 20.01 0.98 -14.72
N ARG A 42 20.21 1.05 -16.05
CA ARG A 42 19.15 1.44 -17.00
C ARG A 42 17.90 0.59 -16.86
N SER A 43 18.04 -0.72 -16.74
CA SER A 43 16.91 -1.65 -16.53
C SER A 43 16.11 -1.39 -15.23
N LEU A 44 16.76 -0.87 -14.19
CA LEU A 44 16.10 -0.49 -12.93
C LEU A 44 15.30 0.81 -13.10
N ILE A 45 15.88 1.79 -13.79
CA ILE A 45 15.19 3.05 -14.10
C ILE A 45 14.00 2.80 -15.02
N GLU A 46 14.19 2.01 -16.10
CA GLU A 46 13.12 1.61 -17.01
C GLU A 46 11.98 0.91 -16.26
N GLY A 47 12.31 0.00 -15.34
CA GLY A 47 11.29 -0.66 -14.53
C GLY A 47 10.56 0.28 -13.58
N ALA A 48 11.25 1.25 -12.99
CA ALA A 48 10.64 2.21 -12.10
C ALA A 48 9.70 3.16 -12.86
N VAL A 49 10.15 3.66 -14.01
CA VAL A 49 9.32 4.48 -14.90
C VAL A 49 8.13 3.71 -15.42
N THR A 50 8.29 2.43 -15.76
CA THR A 50 7.18 1.55 -16.15
C THR A 50 6.14 1.46 -15.03
N VAL A 51 6.57 1.21 -13.78
CA VAL A 51 5.67 1.18 -12.61
C VAL A 51 4.95 2.51 -12.42
N LEU A 52 5.67 3.64 -12.51
CA LEU A 52 5.07 4.97 -12.37
C LEU A 52 4.08 5.28 -13.50
N THR A 53 4.34 4.77 -14.71
CA THR A 53 3.45 4.91 -15.87
C THR A 53 2.21 4.03 -15.73
N ASP A 54 2.37 2.78 -15.29
CA ASP A 54 1.26 1.85 -15.02
C ASP A 54 0.33 2.40 -13.92
N LEU A 55 0.88 3.11 -12.93
CA LEU A 55 0.09 3.81 -11.91
C LEU A 55 -0.52 5.14 -12.42
N GLY A 56 -0.17 5.58 -13.61
CA GLY A 56 -0.60 6.86 -14.20
C GLY A 56 -0.03 8.10 -13.47
N LEU A 57 1.10 7.95 -12.79
CA LEU A 57 1.82 9.06 -12.12
C LEU A 57 2.74 9.78 -13.10
N VAL A 58 3.30 9.04 -14.05
CA VAL A 58 4.17 9.53 -15.13
C VAL A 58 3.55 9.16 -16.48
N TYR A 59 3.78 9.99 -17.50
CA TYR A 59 3.44 9.71 -18.89
C TYR A 59 4.63 9.98 -19.80
N ASP A 60 4.74 9.18 -20.86
CA ASP A 60 5.72 9.34 -21.92
C ASP A 60 5.13 10.16 -23.07
N ARG A 61 5.82 11.23 -23.44
CA ARG A 61 5.56 12.04 -24.62
C ARG A 61 6.82 12.07 -25.50
N GLU A 62 6.86 11.17 -26.48
CA GLU A 62 7.94 11.10 -27.48
C GLU A 62 9.34 10.85 -26.85
N GLY A 63 9.43 9.97 -25.86
CA GLY A 63 10.66 9.62 -25.15
C GLY A 63 11.00 10.56 -23.99
N LYS A 64 10.07 11.45 -23.62
CA LYS A 64 10.20 12.42 -22.53
C LYS A 64 9.14 12.17 -21.48
N PHE A 65 9.58 12.10 -20.23
CA PHE A 65 8.71 11.82 -19.10
C PHE A 65 8.18 13.11 -18.48
N CYS A 66 6.88 13.08 -18.19
CA CYS A 66 6.19 14.16 -17.49
C CYS A 66 5.31 13.57 -16.39
N SER A 67 5.00 14.35 -15.35
CA SER A 67 4.10 13.95 -14.26
C SER A 67 2.76 14.69 -14.34
N GLN A 68 1.67 14.08 -13.87
CA GLN A 68 0.34 14.70 -13.82
C GLN A 68 -0.08 15.16 -12.41
N GLY A 69 0.81 15.10 -11.43
CA GLY A 69 0.41 15.17 -10.02
C GLY A 69 1.18 16.17 -9.17
N ASP A 70 0.66 16.32 -7.95
CA ASP A 70 1.32 17.01 -6.86
C ASP A 70 2.53 16.21 -6.34
N ALA A 71 3.10 16.66 -5.22
CA ALA A 71 4.14 15.90 -4.53
C ALA A 71 3.70 14.46 -4.24
N TRP A 72 4.68 13.56 -4.11
CA TRP A 72 4.42 12.15 -3.81
C TRP A 72 3.51 11.98 -2.59
N ASP A 73 2.42 11.23 -2.76
CA ASP A 73 1.52 10.83 -1.68
C ASP A 73 1.26 9.32 -1.73
N VAL A 74 1.67 8.62 -0.67
CA VAL A 74 1.47 7.17 -0.54
C VAL A 74 0.00 6.77 -0.64
N ILE A 75 -0.91 7.63 -0.19
CA ILE A 75 -2.35 7.38 -0.23
C ILE A 75 -2.86 7.36 -1.68
N ASP A 76 -2.39 8.29 -2.52
CA ASP A 76 -2.72 8.30 -3.96
C ASP A 76 -2.12 7.09 -4.68
N VAL A 77 -0.88 6.71 -4.32
CA VAL A 77 -0.22 5.51 -4.86
C VAL A 77 -1.02 4.24 -4.55
N LEU A 78 -1.47 4.08 -3.30
CA LEU A 78 -2.28 2.91 -2.90
C LEU A 78 -3.65 2.89 -3.59
N LEU A 79 -4.29 4.05 -3.77
CA LEU A 79 -5.53 4.17 -4.55
C LEU A 79 -5.34 3.73 -6.00
N ARG A 80 -4.26 4.19 -6.65
CA ARG A 80 -3.91 3.82 -8.03
C ARG A 80 -3.58 2.33 -8.14
N LEU A 81 -2.82 1.79 -7.19
CA LEU A 81 -2.52 0.35 -7.15
C LEU A 81 -3.79 -0.48 -7.03
N ARG A 82 -4.75 -0.05 -6.20
CA ARG A 82 -6.05 -0.71 -6.10
C ARG A 82 -6.83 -0.62 -7.41
N ARG A 83 -6.84 0.55 -8.05
CA ARG A 83 -7.50 0.74 -9.34
C ARG A 83 -6.96 -0.21 -10.39
N VAL A 84 -5.63 -0.32 -10.51
CA VAL A 84 -5.01 -1.29 -11.42
C VAL A 84 -5.46 -2.72 -11.10
N GLY A 85 -5.53 -3.08 -9.81
CA GLY A 85 -6.06 -4.39 -9.43
C GLY A 85 -7.49 -4.63 -9.91
N ASN A 86 -8.39 -3.67 -9.70
CA ASN A 86 -9.79 -3.78 -10.13
C ASN A 86 -9.97 -3.81 -11.66
N GLU A 87 -9.05 -3.20 -12.41
CA GLU A 87 -9.08 -3.13 -13.88
C GLU A 87 -8.30 -4.27 -14.55
N SER A 88 -7.43 -4.97 -13.81
CA SER A 88 -6.58 -6.04 -14.33
C SER A 88 -7.32 -7.37 -14.54
N GLU A 89 -6.93 -8.11 -15.57
CA GLU A 89 -7.39 -9.48 -15.81
C GLU A 89 -6.82 -10.45 -14.75
N GLU A 90 -7.63 -11.40 -14.29
CA GLU A 90 -7.33 -12.30 -13.15
C GLU A 90 -6.01 -13.09 -13.28
N ALA A 91 -5.54 -13.34 -14.51
CA ALA A 91 -4.33 -14.12 -14.80
C ALA A 91 -3.08 -13.25 -15.08
N THR A 92 -3.04 -12.03 -14.54
CA THR A 92 -1.91 -11.09 -14.72
C THR A 92 -1.11 -10.90 -13.44
N PHE A 93 0.17 -10.54 -13.57
CA PHE A 93 0.98 -10.18 -12.40
C PHE A 93 0.40 -8.98 -11.64
N ASP A 94 -0.16 -8.01 -12.37
CA ASP A 94 -0.77 -6.82 -11.79
C ASP A 94 -1.97 -7.19 -10.91
N HIS A 95 -2.79 -8.15 -11.35
CA HIS A 95 -3.87 -8.72 -10.54
C HIS A 95 -3.34 -9.41 -9.27
N VAL A 96 -2.36 -10.31 -9.42
CA VAL A 96 -1.79 -11.03 -8.27
C VAL A 96 -1.24 -10.06 -7.23
N PHE A 97 -0.43 -9.09 -7.64
CA PHE A 97 0.26 -8.21 -6.69
C PHE A 97 -0.64 -7.16 -6.03
N SER A 98 -1.66 -6.68 -6.74
CA SER A 98 -2.67 -5.78 -6.17
C SER A 98 -3.59 -6.50 -5.17
N HIS A 99 -3.89 -7.78 -5.39
CA HIS A 99 -4.80 -8.56 -4.54
C HIS A 99 -4.10 -9.35 -3.43
N MET A 100 -2.80 -9.56 -3.51
CA MET A 100 -2.07 -10.42 -2.56
C MET A 100 -2.25 -10.00 -1.10
N TYR A 101 -2.29 -8.69 -0.80
CA TYR A 101 -2.55 -8.22 0.57
C TYR A 101 -3.93 -8.66 1.07
N TYR A 102 -4.95 -8.42 0.26
CA TYR A 102 -6.33 -8.76 0.60
C TYR A 102 -6.56 -10.26 0.73
N GLU A 103 -6.10 -11.02 -0.28
CA GLU A 103 -6.33 -12.46 -0.36
C GLU A 103 -5.59 -13.25 0.72
N LEU A 104 -4.37 -12.83 1.06
CA LEU A 104 -3.54 -13.58 2.01
C LEU A 104 -3.70 -13.13 3.46
N PHE A 105 -3.92 -11.84 3.73
CA PHE A 105 -3.94 -11.30 5.09
C PHE A 105 -5.35 -10.89 5.55
N VAL A 106 -6.08 -10.15 4.72
CA VAL A 106 -7.39 -9.58 5.12
C VAL A 106 -8.45 -10.67 5.21
N LYS A 107 -8.61 -11.46 4.14
CA LYS A 107 -9.60 -12.56 4.11
C LYS A 107 -9.38 -13.60 5.19
N SER A 108 -8.12 -13.94 5.46
CA SER A 108 -7.74 -14.91 6.48
C SER A 108 -7.63 -14.30 7.89
N ASN A 109 -7.79 -12.98 8.01
CA ASN A 109 -7.52 -12.18 9.20
C ASN A 109 -6.17 -12.53 9.89
N THR A 110 -5.15 -12.84 9.08
CA THR A 110 -3.81 -13.26 9.53
C THR A 110 -2.84 -12.10 9.40
N MET A 111 -2.10 -11.79 10.46
CA MET A 111 -1.14 -10.66 10.43
C MET A 111 0.24 -11.07 9.95
N PHE A 112 0.67 -12.32 10.10
CA PHE A 112 2.03 -12.76 9.75
C PHE A 112 1.99 -13.97 8.83
N ILE A 113 2.73 -13.90 7.71
CA ILE A 113 2.95 -15.03 6.82
C ILE A 113 4.46 -15.23 6.63
N LYS A 114 4.96 -16.38 7.08
CA LYS A 114 6.40 -16.72 7.02
C LYS A 114 6.89 -17.02 5.60
N ASN A 115 6.10 -17.76 4.82
CA ASN A 115 6.45 -18.18 3.46
C ASN A 115 5.44 -17.60 2.46
N LEU A 116 5.56 -16.29 2.24
CA LEU A 116 4.62 -15.56 1.38
C LEU A 116 4.61 -16.13 -0.04
N HIS A 117 5.78 -16.43 -0.61
CA HIS A 117 5.89 -17.01 -1.96
C HIS A 117 5.08 -18.28 -2.15
N HIS A 118 5.16 -19.22 -1.20
CA HIS A 118 4.37 -20.45 -1.28
C HIS A 118 2.87 -20.17 -1.20
N GLN A 119 2.45 -19.32 -0.25
CA GLN A 119 1.05 -18.96 -0.06
C GLN A 119 0.48 -18.21 -1.27
N THR A 120 1.26 -17.33 -1.90
CA THR A 120 0.90 -16.64 -3.14
C THR A 120 0.61 -17.64 -4.25
N ASN A 121 1.53 -18.57 -4.52
CA ASN A 121 1.35 -19.53 -5.62
C ASN A 121 0.27 -20.58 -5.34
N GLN A 122 -0.07 -20.83 -4.06
CA GLN A 122 -1.24 -21.62 -3.69
C GLN A 122 -2.55 -20.86 -3.95
N ARG A 123 -2.55 -19.55 -3.70
CA ARG A 123 -3.75 -18.71 -3.85
C ARG A 123 -4.03 -18.30 -5.29
N PHE A 124 -2.98 -18.11 -6.08
CA PHE A 124 -3.02 -17.68 -7.47
C PHE A 124 -2.34 -18.74 -8.37
N PRO A 125 -2.96 -19.92 -8.56
CA PRO A 125 -2.33 -21.03 -9.28
C PRO A 125 -2.11 -20.75 -10.77
N ASP A 126 -2.94 -19.89 -11.36
CA ASP A 126 -2.90 -19.58 -12.80
C ASP A 126 -1.79 -18.59 -13.18
N THR A 127 -1.11 -18.00 -12.19
CA THR A 127 -0.02 -17.03 -12.41
C THR A 127 1.10 -17.27 -11.41
N LEU A 128 2.02 -18.17 -11.75
CA LEU A 128 3.14 -18.51 -10.89
C LEU A 128 4.10 -17.33 -10.73
N VAL A 129 4.32 -16.93 -9.48
CA VAL A 129 5.18 -15.83 -9.10
C VAL A 129 6.49 -16.35 -8.52
N GLY A 130 7.62 -15.86 -9.05
CA GLY A 130 8.95 -16.16 -8.52
C GLY A 130 9.24 -15.45 -7.19
N LYS A 131 10.15 -16.02 -6.39
CA LYS A 131 10.57 -15.47 -5.07
C LYS A 131 11.03 -14.01 -5.15
N GLU A 132 11.77 -13.64 -6.20
CA GLU A 132 12.28 -12.28 -6.36
C GLU A 132 11.16 -11.24 -6.51
N LYS A 133 10.09 -11.56 -7.26
CA LYS A 133 8.95 -10.65 -7.38
C LYS A 133 8.17 -10.51 -6.07
N VAL A 134 8.00 -11.61 -5.32
CA VAL A 134 7.40 -11.55 -3.98
C VAL A 134 8.27 -10.73 -3.01
N ASN A 135 9.60 -10.82 -3.13
CA ASN A 135 10.51 -9.99 -2.36
C ASN A 135 10.40 -8.51 -2.75
N ALA A 136 10.30 -8.18 -4.04
CA ALA A 136 10.07 -6.81 -4.52
C ALA A 136 8.75 -6.26 -3.97
N TRP A 137 7.66 -7.04 -4.05
CA TRP A 137 6.37 -6.67 -3.46
C TRP A 137 6.48 -6.37 -1.97
N LYS A 138 7.17 -7.23 -1.20
CA LYS A 138 7.36 -7.00 0.24
C LYS A 138 8.08 -5.67 0.54
N ARG A 139 9.07 -5.32 -0.27
CA ARG A 139 9.81 -4.05 -0.14
C ARG A 139 8.92 -2.86 -0.46
N MET A 140 8.11 -2.94 -1.52
CA MET A 140 7.16 -1.90 -1.90
C MET A 140 6.08 -1.71 -0.82
N MET A 141 5.48 -2.79 -0.32
CA MET A 141 4.46 -2.70 0.73
C MET A 141 5.02 -2.17 2.05
N GLU A 142 6.25 -2.55 2.42
CA GLU A 142 6.93 -1.98 3.58
C GLU A 142 7.18 -0.47 3.40
N PHE A 143 7.64 -0.06 2.22
CA PHE A 143 7.87 1.35 1.91
C PHE A 143 6.56 2.16 1.92
N PHE A 144 5.47 1.61 1.37
CA PHE A 144 4.15 2.23 1.43
C PHE A 144 3.53 2.21 2.84
N GLY A 145 4.23 1.67 3.84
CA GLY A 145 3.76 1.63 5.22
C GLY A 145 2.66 0.61 5.48
N VAL A 146 2.43 -0.35 4.58
CA VAL A 146 1.36 -1.37 4.69
C VAL A 146 1.75 -2.52 5.63
N GLY A 147 3.05 -2.69 5.90
CA GLY A 147 3.56 -3.73 6.78
C GLY A 147 5.06 -3.67 7.00
N HIS A 148 5.61 -4.79 7.46
CA HIS A 148 7.03 -4.96 7.79
C HIS A 148 7.57 -6.27 7.27
N ARG A 149 8.80 -6.25 6.76
CA ARG A 149 9.56 -7.47 6.47
C ARG A 149 10.16 -8.01 7.77
N VAL A 150 9.83 -9.25 8.10
CA VAL A 150 10.32 -9.90 9.33
C VAL A 150 10.86 -11.28 8.96
N TYR A 151 12.17 -11.48 9.10
CA TYR A 151 12.90 -12.65 8.59
C TYR A 151 12.59 -12.90 7.10
N SER A 152 12.15 -14.12 6.75
CA SER A 152 11.71 -14.46 5.38
C SER A 152 10.26 -14.04 5.08
N GLY A 153 9.49 -13.68 6.11
CA GLY A 153 8.05 -13.43 6.05
C GLY A 153 7.67 -11.98 5.85
N PHE A 154 6.38 -11.70 6.03
CA PHE A 154 5.80 -10.37 6.01
C PHE A 154 4.76 -10.24 7.11
N TYR A 155 4.83 -9.13 7.85
CA TYR A 155 3.90 -8.78 8.91
C TYR A 155 3.02 -7.62 8.44
N ALA A 156 1.76 -7.90 8.13
CA ALA A 156 0.75 -6.96 7.66
C ALA A 156 0.20 -6.12 8.83
N LEU A 157 1.06 -5.30 9.42
CA LEU A 157 0.71 -4.29 10.41
C LEU A 157 1.01 -2.92 9.81
N PRO A 158 0.00 -2.14 9.40
CA PRO A 158 0.21 -0.81 8.88
C PRO A 158 1.03 0.06 9.83
N GLN A 159 2.01 0.75 9.28
CA GLN A 159 2.88 1.66 10.01
C GLN A 159 2.10 2.87 10.49
N LEU A 160 2.54 3.42 11.63
CA LEU A 160 1.89 4.55 12.26
C LEU A 160 1.69 5.73 11.30
N ARG A 161 2.73 6.08 10.53
CA ARG A 161 2.66 7.18 9.56
C ARG A 161 1.55 6.99 8.54
N LEU A 162 1.36 5.77 8.00
CA LEU A 162 0.26 5.51 7.07
C LEU A 162 -1.09 5.67 7.77
N MET A 163 -1.21 5.22 9.02
CA MET A 163 -2.43 5.36 9.81
C MET A 163 -2.75 6.83 10.11
N GLU A 164 -1.76 7.64 10.48
CA GLU A 164 -1.90 9.10 10.66
C GLU A 164 -2.41 9.76 9.37
N ARG A 165 -1.88 9.37 8.20
CA ARG A 165 -2.35 9.87 6.90
C ARG A 165 -3.82 9.54 6.64
N PHE A 166 -4.32 8.38 7.11
CA PHE A 166 -5.75 8.09 7.05
C PHE A 166 -6.59 9.00 7.94
N ILE A 167 -6.10 9.30 9.15
CA ILE A 167 -6.75 10.23 10.08
C ILE A 167 -6.78 11.66 9.50
N GLU A 168 -5.64 12.14 9.00
CA GLU A 168 -5.53 13.48 8.38
C GLU A 168 -6.49 13.63 7.20
N ARG A 169 -6.60 12.59 6.37
CA ARG A 169 -7.46 12.61 5.18
C ARG A 169 -8.94 12.52 5.51
N SER A 170 -9.33 11.76 6.53
CA SER A 170 -10.73 11.54 6.87
C SER A 170 -11.39 12.79 7.48
N GLY A 171 -10.59 13.68 8.06
CA GLY A 171 -11.10 14.86 8.75
C GLY A 171 -11.83 14.49 10.04
N GLU A 172 -12.76 15.34 10.47
CA GLU A 172 -13.57 15.06 11.65
C GLU A 172 -14.53 13.89 11.41
N TRP A 173 -14.57 12.93 12.34
CA TRP A 173 -15.45 11.79 12.29
C TRP A 173 -15.89 11.36 13.68
N SER A 174 -17.18 11.06 13.87
CA SER A 174 -17.66 10.36 15.06
C SER A 174 -18.70 9.33 14.66
N GLY A 175 -18.41 8.06 14.89
CA GLY A 175 -19.27 7.01 14.37
C GLY A 175 -18.85 5.59 14.71
N PRO A 176 -19.58 4.60 14.16
CA PRO A 176 -19.23 3.20 14.29
C PRO A 176 -17.83 2.92 13.72
N LEU A 177 -17.00 2.20 14.49
CA LEU A 177 -15.63 1.88 14.08
C LEU A 177 -15.58 1.07 12.78
N HIS A 178 -16.52 0.14 12.60
CA HIS A 178 -16.63 -0.63 11.36
C HIS A 178 -16.83 0.28 10.14
N GLN A 179 -17.77 1.23 10.25
CA GLN A 179 -18.12 2.13 9.17
C GLN A 179 -16.96 3.06 8.82
N TYR A 180 -16.25 3.58 9.82
CA TYR A 180 -15.02 4.34 9.61
C TYR A 180 -13.99 3.54 8.80
N CYS A 181 -13.72 2.29 9.21
CA CYS A 181 -12.79 1.43 8.48
C CYS A 181 -13.27 1.15 7.05
N GLN A 182 -14.57 0.94 6.85
CA GLN A 182 -15.17 0.66 5.55
C GLN A 182 -15.16 1.86 4.60
N GLU A 183 -15.36 3.07 5.10
CA GLU A 183 -15.52 4.27 4.29
C GLU A 183 -14.23 5.08 4.13
N GLN A 184 -13.35 5.07 5.14
CA GLN A 184 -12.17 5.92 5.16
C GLN A 184 -10.87 5.17 4.84
N ILE A 185 -10.72 3.94 5.35
CA ILE A 185 -9.48 3.16 5.18
C ILE A 185 -9.61 2.17 4.04
N HIS A 186 -10.68 1.37 4.04
CA HIS A 186 -10.89 0.28 3.09
C HIS A 186 -10.75 0.74 1.64
N PRO A 187 -11.26 1.91 1.20
CA PRO A 187 -11.12 2.40 -0.17
C PRO A 187 -9.67 2.48 -0.66
N VAL A 188 -8.72 2.77 0.23
CA VAL A 188 -7.30 2.91 -0.08
C VAL A 188 -6.52 1.63 0.23
N LEU A 189 -6.72 1.07 1.42
CA LEU A 189 -6.08 -0.15 1.89
C LEU A 189 -7.16 -1.19 2.22
N PRO A 190 -7.31 -2.25 1.41
CA PRO A 190 -8.33 -3.27 1.67
C PRO A 190 -8.19 -3.82 3.10
N CYS A 191 -9.24 -3.68 3.91
CA CYS A 191 -9.18 -4.07 5.32
C CYS A 191 -10.50 -4.61 5.88
N VAL A 192 -11.52 -4.82 5.04
CA VAL A 192 -12.85 -5.30 5.45
C VAL A 192 -13.20 -6.53 4.63
N HIS A 193 -13.67 -7.59 5.30
CA HIS A 193 -14.14 -8.82 4.66
C HIS A 193 -15.30 -9.41 5.45
N ASN A 194 -16.42 -9.70 4.78
CA ASN A 194 -17.63 -10.27 5.40
C ASN A 194 -18.09 -9.57 6.69
N GLY A 195 -18.00 -8.23 6.74
CA GLY A 195 -18.38 -7.43 7.90
C GLY A 195 -17.34 -7.39 9.04
N ASP A 196 -16.21 -8.09 8.93
CA ASP A 196 -15.11 -8.00 9.87
C ASP A 196 -14.01 -7.04 9.37
N VAL A 197 -13.30 -6.41 10.30
CA VAL A 197 -12.17 -5.52 10.02
C VAL A 197 -10.89 -6.26 10.34
N PHE A 198 -9.93 -6.19 9.41
CA PHE A 198 -8.62 -6.80 9.55
C PHE A 198 -7.90 -6.32 10.81
N ARG A 199 -7.40 -7.27 11.61
CA ARG A 199 -6.75 -7.01 12.91
C ARG A 199 -5.56 -6.05 12.83
N GLY A 200 -4.81 -6.06 11.72
CA GLY A 200 -3.69 -5.14 11.52
C GLY A 200 -4.14 -3.68 11.59
N VAL A 201 -5.27 -3.34 10.95
CA VAL A 201 -5.85 -1.98 10.99
C VAL A 201 -6.38 -1.64 12.39
N ILE A 202 -7.06 -2.58 13.05
CA ILE A 202 -7.55 -2.39 14.42
C ILE A 202 -6.39 -2.10 15.39
N TYR A 203 -5.26 -2.80 15.26
CA TYR A 203 -4.09 -2.52 16.09
C TYR A 203 -3.41 -1.20 15.75
N GLY A 204 -3.38 -0.80 14.48
CA GLY A 204 -2.94 0.53 14.08
C GLY A 204 -3.77 1.63 14.74
N LEU A 205 -5.10 1.52 14.68
CA LEU A 205 -6.02 2.47 15.33
C LEU A 205 -5.90 2.43 16.86
N SER A 206 -5.75 1.26 17.47
CA SER A 206 -5.51 1.15 18.92
C SER A 206 -4.23 1.85 19.36
N PHE A 207 -3.21 1.90 18.50
CA PHE A 207 -1.97 2.59 18.82
C PHE A 207 -2.16 4.11 18.76
N LEU A 208 -2.89 4.61 17.76
CA LEU A 208 -3.27 6.03 17.65
C LEU A 208 -4.14 6.50 18.82
N ASP A 209 -5.07 5.66 19.29
CA ASP A 209 -5.86 5.90 20.50
C ASP A 209 -4.99 6.08 21.74
N LYS A 210 -3.99 5.20 21.93
CA LYS A 210 -3.02 5.32 23.03
C LYS A 210 -2.16 6.58 22.95
N GLN A 211 -1.96 7.13 21.76
CA GLN A 211 -1.24 8.37 21.54
C GLN A 211 -2.13 9.62 21.66
N GLY A 212 -3.45 9.44 21.84
CA GLY A 212 -4.39 10.55 21.90
C GLY A 212 -4.68 11.22 20.56
N VAL A 213 -4.35 10.56 19.43
CA VAL A 213 -4.63 11.10 18.07
C VAL A 213 -6.10 10.90 17.69
N ILE A 214 -6.69 9.82 18.18
CA ILE A 214 -8.11 9.48 18.04
C ILE A 214 -8.61 8.98 19.39
N ARG A 215 -9.92 8.73 19.49
CA ARG A 215 -10.51 8.08 20.66
C ARG A 215 -11.34 6.87 20.26
N LEU A 216 -11.00 5.70 20.80
CA LEU A 216 -11.76 4.47 20.64
C LEU A 216 -12.56 4.19 21.91
N THR A 217 -13.88 4.00 21.75
CA THR A 217 -14.77 3.75 22.89
C THR A 217 -15.75 2.59 22.63
N ARG A 218 -16.40 2.16 23.72
CA ARG A 218 -17.56 1.26 23.67
C ARG A 218 -18.82 2.07 23.90
N LYS A 219 -19.72 2.07 22.93
CA LYS A 219 -21.11 2.49 23.11
C LYS A 219 -21.98 1.25 23.30
N GLN A 220 -22.59 1.14 24.47
CA GLN A 220 -23.51 0.04 24.80
C GLN A 220 -24.79 0.17 23.96
N ASP A 221 -25.52 -0.94 23.80
CA ASP A 221 -26.84 -1.01 23.14
C ASP A 221 -26.91 -0.68 21.64
N LEU A 222 -25.76 -0.52 20.98
CA LEU A 222 -25.70 -0.38 19.52
C LEU A 222 -25.46 -1.74 18.84
N PRO A 223 -26.09 -2.00 17.68
CA PRO A 223 -25.97 -3.27 16.96
C PRO A 223 -24.65 -3.38 16.16
N TYR A 224 -23.56 -2.77 16.65
CA TYR A 224 -22.28 -2.73 15.95
C TYR A 224 -21.28 -3.74 16.53
N SER A 225 -20.57 -4.41 15.63
CA SER A 225 -19.46 -5.30 15.96
C SER A 225 -18.44 -4.60 16.85
N SER A 226 -17.94 -5.34 17.86
CA SER A 226 -16.92 -4.85 18.77
C SER A 226 -15.57 -5.48 18.48
N TYR A 227 -14.53 -4.67 18.48
CA TYR A 227 -13.17 -4.98 18.09
C TYR A 227 -12.19 -4.86 19.27
N GLY A 228 -10.96 -5.28 19.04
CA GLY A 228 -9.88 -5.30 20.03
C GLY A 228 -9.79 -6.61 20.82
N PRO A 229 -8.70 -6.80 21.61
CA PRO A 229 -8.44 -8.06 22.30
C PRO A 229 -9.55 -8.50 23.27
N GLN A 230 -10.33 -7.56 23.80
CA GLN A 230 -11.44 -7.84 24.73
C GLN A 230 -12.80 -7.34 24.20
N HIS A 231 -12.93 -7.15 22.88
CA HIS A 231 -14.18 -6.65 22.25
C HIS A 231 -14.70 -5.35 22.88
N GLN A 232 -13.80 -4.39 23.08
CA GLN A 232 -14.04 -3.18 23.87
C GLN A 232 -14.25 -1.93 23.01
N TRP A 233 -14.14 -2.02 21.69
CA TRP A 233 -14.27 -0.86 20.81
C TRP A 233 -15.30 -1.12 19.71
N ASN A 234 -16.34 -0.30 19.66
CA ASN A 234 -17.27 -0.27 18.52
C ASN A 234 -17.50 1.15 17.98
N TRP A 235 -16.83 2.15 18.56
CA TRP A 235 -16.96 3.55 18.22
C TRP A 235 -15.59 4.21 18.08
N ILE A 236 -15.47 5.16 17.16
CA ILE A 236 -14.29 5.98 16.93
C ILE A 236 -14.67 7.46 16.83
N GLU A 237 -13.85 8.30 17.45
CA GLU A 237 -13.88 9.76 17.33
C GLU A 237 -12.52 10.23 16.80
N VAL A 238 -12.55 10.99 15.70
CA VAL A 238 -11.42 11.63 15.03
C VAL A 238 -11.72 13.13 15.01
N GLY A 239 -10.79 13.94 15.51
CA GLY A 239 -11.05 15.36 15.75
C GLY A 239 -11.66 15.64 17.14
N GLU A 240 -11.39 16.86 17.63
CA GLU A 240 -11.53 17.39 18.99
C GLU A 240 -11.79 16.39 20.14
N GLY A 241 -10.68 15.97 20.74
CA GLY A 241 -10.54 15.69 22.17
C GLY A 241 -9.53 16.65 22.79
#